data_AF-A0A2J5PV50-F1
#
_entry.id   AF-A0A2J5PV50-F1
#
_cell.length_a   1.000
_cell.length_b   1.000
_cell.length_c   1.000
_cell.angle_alpha   90.00
_cell.angle_beta   90.00
_cell.angle_gamma   90.00
#
_symmetry.space_group_name_H-M   'P 1'
#
loop_
_entity.id
_entity.type
_entity.pdbx_description
1 polymer ?
#
loop_
_entity_poly.entity_id
_entity_poly.type
_entity_poly.pdbx_seq_one_letter_code
_entity_poly.pdbx_strand_id
1 'polypeptide(L)'
;MTQTLGQLENRDAFIERHIGPDARQQQEMLKTVGADSLNALIGQIVPQDIQLATPPQVGEATTEFAALAELKAIAGRNKRFKSYIGMGYTAVQLPPVIQRNMLENPGWYTAYTPYQPEVSQGRLESLLNFQQVTLDLTGLDIASASLLDEATAAAEAMAMAKRVSKLKNANRFFVAADVHPQTLDVVRTRAETFGFDVIVDDAEKALDHQDVFGVLLQQVGTTGEVHDYSKLIADLKARKVIVSVAADFMALVLLTAPGKQGADIVFGSAQRFGVPMGYGGPHAAFFAAKDEFKRSMPGRIIGVSKDAAGNTALRMAMQTREQHIRREKANSNICTSQVLLANIASLYAVFHGPAGLKRIASRIHRLTDILADGLQKKGLKLRHVHYFDTLCVDVADKAAVLARAEALQI
;
A
#
# COMPACT_ATOMS: atom_id res chain seq x y z
N MET A 1 25.67 9.87 50.85
CA MET A 1 24.84 9.88 49.62
C MET A 1 25.17 11.15 48.88
N THR A 2 25.86 11.09 47.74
CA THR A 2 26.45 12.26 47.04
C THR A 2 25.90 12.45 45.62
N GLN A 3 24.89 11.69 45.20
CA GLN A 3 24.30 11.81 43.87
C GLN A 3 23.26 12.93 43.85
N THR A 4 23.28 13.73 42.79
CA THR A 4 22.27 14.75 42.51
C THR A 4 20.96 14.12 42.05
N LEU A 5 19.85 14.85 42.17
CA LEU A 5 18.56 14.38 41.66
C LEU A 5 18.61 14.11 40.14
N GLY A 6 19.28 14.97 39.36
CA GLY A 6 19.42 14.77 37.92
C GLY A 6 20.17 13.48 37.55
N GLN A 7 21.20 13.12 38.32
CA GLN A 7 21.91 11.83 38.13
C GLN A 7 21.02 10.63 38.48
N LEU A 8 20.13 10.77 39.45
CA LEU A 8 19.19 9.71 39.85
C LEU A 8 18.00 9.58 38.87
N GLU A 9 17.64 10.65 38.17
CA GLU A 9 16.59 10.63 37.14
C GLU A 9 17.00 9.88 35.86
N ASN A 10 18.32 9.79 35.59
CA ASN A 10 18.89 9.06 34.46
C ASN A 10 18.17 9.31 33.12
N ARG A 11 18.01 10.59 32.75
CA ARG A 11 17.24 11.01 31.58
C ARG A 11 17.81 10.50 30.25
N ASP A 12 19.10 10.18 30.24
CA ASP A 12 19.84 9.70 29.07
C ASP A 12 19.83 8.17 28.91
N ALA A 13 19.13 7.44 29.78
CA ALA A 13 19.15 5.97 29.81
C ALA A 13 18.82 5.28 28.47
N PHE A 14 18.05 5.93 27.59
CA PHE A 14 17.75 5.39 26.26
C PHE A 14 18.99 5.29 25.38
N ILE A 15 19.95 6.21 25.52
CA ILE A 15 21.20 6.23 24.73
C ILE A 15 21.98 4.93 24.97
N GLU A 16 22.11 4.51 26.23
CA GLU A 16 22.83 3.28 26.60
C GLU A 16 22.12 1.99 26.15
N ARG A 17 20.79 2.04 25.96
CA ARG A 17 20.00 0.90 25.43
C ARG A 17 20.03 0.83 23.91
N HIS A 18 20.17 1.99 23.26
CA HIS A 18 20.20 2.11 21.81
C HIS A 18 21.61 1.85 21.24
N ILE A 19 22.65 2.41 21.87
CA ILE A 19 24.04 2.27 21.47
C ILE A 19 24.62 1.04 22.16
N GLY A 20 24.95 0.01 21.37
CA GLY A 20 25.52 -1.23 21.90
C GLY A 20 26.86 -1.07 22.63
N PRO A 21 27.88 -0.42 22.02
CA PRO A 21 29.19 -0.26 22.65
C PRO A 21 29.18 0.71 23.84
N ASP A 22 29.55 0.21 25.02
CA ASP A 22 29.79 1.02 26.22
C ASP A 22 31.10 1.83 26.13
N ALA A 23 31.37 2.69 27.12
CA ALA A 23 32.57 3.54 27.13
C ALA A 23 33.89 2.74 27.08
N ARG A 24 33.95 1.55 27.70
CA ARG A 24 35.15 0.71 27.70
C ARG A 24 35.35 0.08 26.32
N GLN A 25 34.28 -0.46 25.73
CA GLN A 25 34.30 -1.04 24.38
C GLN A 25 34.65 0.03 23.34
N GLN A 26 34.10 1.25 23.47
CA GLN A 26 34.49 2.37 22.62
C GLN A 26 35.99 2.67 22.72
N GLN A 27 36.57 2.66 23.91
CA GLN A 27 38.02 2.88 24.09
C GLN A 27 38.86 1.76 23.46
N GLU A 28 38.43 0.49 23.59
CA GLU A 28 39.09 -0.66 22.94
C GLU A 28 39.05 -0.54 21.41
N MET A 29 37.91 -0.14 20.85
CA MET A 29 37.74 0.11 19.42
C MET A 29 38.58 1.29 18.93
N LEU A 30 38.59 2.41 19.67
CA LEU A 30 39.39 3.60 19.37
C LEU A 30 40.89 3.28 19.31
N LYS A 31 41.40 2.51 20.28
CA LYS A 31 42.79 2.03 20.28
C LYS A 31 43.10 1.19 19.04
N THR A 32 42.16 0.37 18.60
CA THR A 32 42.32 -0.51 17.42
C THR A 32 42.45 0.31 16.13
N VAL A 33 41.70 1.41 16.00
CA VAL A 33 41.75 2.31 14.84
C VAL A 33 42.79 3.43 14.98
N GLY A 34 43.54 3.47 16.09
CA GLY A 34 44.59 4.47 16.34
C GLY A 34 44.07 5.89 16.60
N ALA A 35 42.86 6.03 17.15
CA ALA A 35 42.28 7.32 17.52
C ALA A 35 42.23 7.51 19.04
N ASP A 36 42.51 8.73 19.51
CA ASP A 36 42.55 9.03 20.96
C ASP A 36 41.16 9.26 21.56
N SER A 37 40.17 9.65 20.74
CA SER A 37 38.78 9.88 21.15
C SER A 37 37.83 9.80 19.95
N LEU A 38 36.53 9.69 20.21
CA LEU A 38 35.50 9.81 19.17
C LEU A 38 35.60 11.15 18.42
N ASN A 39 35.85 12.25 19.12
CA ASN A 39 36.02 13.57 18.48
C ASN A 39 37.23 13.60 17.55
N ALA A 40 38.36 13.02 17.97
CA ALA A 40 39.55 12.92 17.13
C ALA A 40 39.29 12.06 15.88
N LEU A 41 38.59 10.92 16.04
CA LEU A 41 38.19 10.06 14.92
C LEU A 41 37.27 10.80 13.94
N ILE A 42 36.24 11.50 14.44
CA ILE A 42 35.32 12.28 13.59
C ILE A 42 36.06 13.40 12.86
N GLY A 43 36.99 14.10 13.51
CA GLY A 43 37.81 15.15 12.88
C GLY A 43 38.72 14.64 11.75
N GLN A 44 39.10 13.36 11.76
CA GLN A 44 39.83 12.72 10.67
C GLN A 44 38.94 12.27 9.51
N ILE A 45 37.65 12.01 9.77
CA ILE A 45 36.70 11.43 8.80
C ILE A 45 35.87 12.50 8.10
N VAL A 46 35.33 13.47 8.86
CA VAL A 46 34.36 14.44 8.36
C VAL A 46 35.07 15.77 8.09
N PRO A 47 35.07 16.30 6.84
CA PRO A 47 35.67 17.59 6.54
C PRO A 47 35.09 18.71 7.42
N GLN A 48 35.99 19.52 7.99
CA GLN A 48 35.62 20.52 9.00
C GLN A 48 34.65 21.58 8.47
N ASP A 49 34.76 21.93 7.19
CA ASP A 49 33.95 22.96 6.51
C ASP A 49 32.48 22.58 6.32
N ILE A 50 32.14 21.29 6.47
CA ILE A 50 30.76 20.80 6.44
C ILE A 50 30.23 20.35 7.82
N GLN A 51 31.05 20.45 8.88
CA GLN A 51 30.61 20.11 10.24
C GLN A 51 29.71 21.21 10.81
N LEU A 52 28.74 20.81 11.62
CA LEU A 52 27.98 21.77 12.42
C LEU A 52 28.85 22.33 13.55
N ALA A 53 28.89 23.66 13.68
CA ALA A 53 29.64 24.32 14.75
C ALA A 53 29.09 23.98 16.15
N THR A 54 27.79 23.69 16.25
CA THR A 54 27.11 23.29 17.48
C THR A 54 26.06 22.21 17.18
N PRO A 55 25.74 21.32 18.14
CA PRO A 55 24.63 20.37 17.97
C PRO A 55 23.30 21.06 17.63
N PRO A 56 22.40 20.40 16.89
CA PRO A 56 21.08 20.95 16.60
C PRO A 56 20.27 21.13 17.89
N GLN A 57 19.49 22.20 17.95
CA GLN A 57 18.62 22.52 19.09
C GLN A 57 17.39 21.60 19.09
N VAL A 58 17.52 20.41 19.69
CA VAL A 58 16.48 19.36 19.71
C VAL A 58 15.75 19.24 21.06
N GLY A 59 16.07 20.09 22.02
CA GLY A 59 15.57 20.02 23.39
C GLY A 59 16.34 19.03 24.27
N GLU A 60 15.91 18.90 25.52
CA GLU A 60 16.51 18.01 26.51
C GLU A 60 16.05 16.56 26.30
N ALA A 61 16.93 15.61 26.63
CA ALA A 61 16.57 14.20 26.65
C ALA A 61 15.48 13.91 27.71
N THR A 62 14.70 12.87 27.43
CA THR A 62 13.63 12.39 28.32
C THR A 62 13.70 10.88 28.44
N THR A 63 13.18 10.35 29.54
CA THR A 63 13.14 8.90 29.75
C THR A 63 12.11 8.25 28.82
N GLU A 64 12.28 6.95 28.51
CA GLU A 64 11.34 6.20 27.68
C GLU A 64 9.89 6.26 28.22
N PHE A 65 9.72 6.19 29.54
CA PHE A 65 8.40 6.27 30.18
C PHE A 65 7.76 7.65 30.00
N ALA A 66 8.55 8.72 30.17
CA ALA A 66 8.06 10.08 29.98
C ALA A 66 7.72 10.35 28.51
N ALA A 67 8.55 9.88 27.56
CA ALA A 67 8.26 9.96 26.13
C ALA A 67 6.94 9.24 25.77
N LEU A 68 6.70 8.03 26.28
CA LEU A 68 5.45 7.31 26.06
C LEU A 68 4.24 8.03 26.65
N ALA A 69 4.38 8.62 27.84
CA ALA A 69 3.32 9.40 28.48
C ALA A 69 2.96 10.65 27.67
N GLU A 70 3.98 11.37 27.17
CA GLU A 70 3.82 12.54 26.31
C GLU A 70 3.12 12.16 24.99
N LEU A 71 3.62 11.12 24.30
CA LEU A 71 3.02 10.63 23.06
C LEU A 71 1.56 10.17 23.27
N LYS A 72 1.26 9.56 24.43
CA LYS A 72 -0.12 9.19 24.79
C LYS A 72 -1.01 10.41 25.02
N ALA A 73 -0.50 11.48 25.62
CA ALA A 73 -1.23 12.73 25.79
C ALA A 73 -1.51 13.38 24.42
N ILE A 74 -0.52 13.39 23.52
CA ILE A 74 -0.67 13.87 22.14
C ILE A 74 -1.73 13.05 21.39
N ALA A 75 -1.62 11.72 21.42
CA ALA A 75 -2.56 10.80 20.77
C ALA A 75 -3.98 10.93 21.33
N GLY A 76 -4.12 11.25 22.63
CA GLY A 76 -5.41 11.50 23.29
C GLY A 76 -6.19 12.70 22.75
N ARG A 77 -5.54 13.59 21.97
CA ARG A 77 -6.21 14.71 21.28
C ARG A 77 -6.96 14.27 20.02
N ASN A 78 -6.68 13.08 19.49
CA ASN A 78 -7.34 12.57 18.29
C ASN A 78 -8.79 12.19 18.59
N LYS A 79 -9.72 12.64 17.73
CA LYS A 79 -11.13 12.24 17.77
C LYS A 79 -11.32 11.01 16.87
N ARG A 80 -11.81 9.90 17.44
CA ARG A 80 -12.04 8.65 16.70
C ARG A 80 -13.51 8.51 16.32
N PHE A 81 -13.85 8.93 15.11
CA PHE A 81 -15.20 8.82 14.55
C PHE A 81 -15.42 7.46 13.87
N LYS A 82 -16.68 7.09 13.63
CA LYS A 82 -17.04 5.96 12.76
C LYS A 82 -17.00 6.39 11.29
N SER A 83 -15.81 6.50 10.73
CA SER A 83 -15.64 7.00 9.36
C SER A 83 -16.19 6.04 8.30
N TYR A 84 -17.28 6.44 7.64
CA TYR A 84 -17.84 5.81 6.44
C TYR A 84 -17.53 6.62 5.16
N ILE A 85 -16.39 7.30 5.13
CA ILE A 85 -15.94 8.13 4.00
C ILE A 85 -15.65 7.26 2.76
N GLY A 86 -15.13 6.05 2.96
CA GLY A 86 -14.72 5.17 1.86
C GLY A 86 -13.45 5.68 1.18
N MET A 87 -13.51 5.91 -0.13
CA MET A 87 -12.40 6.49 -0.91
C MET A 87 -11.08 5.70 -0.79
N GLY A 88 -11.16 4.36 -0.76
CA GLY A 88 -10.00 3.47 -0.68
C GLY A 88 -9.56 3.10 0.74
N TYR A 89 -10.19 3.67 1.78
CA TYR A 89 -9.88 3.37 3.18
C TYR A 89 -11.14 2.98 3.95
N THR A 90 -11.08 1.90 4.73
CA THR A 90 -12.23 1.46 5.52
C THR A 90 -11.78 0.86 6.84
N ALA A 91 -12.54 1.11 7.91
CA ALA A 91 -12.27 0.51 9.20
C ALA A 91 -12.35 -1.03 9.11
N VAL A 92 -11.37 -1.70 9.71
CA VAL A 92 -11.30 -3.17 9.75
C VAL A 92 -11.02 -3.69 11.14
N GLN A 93 -11.23 -5.00 11.29
CA GLN A 93 -10.80 -5.75 12.46
C GLN A 93 -9.51 -6.49 12.10
N LEU A 94 -8.38 -6.02 12.63
CA LEU A 94 -7.12 -6.79 12.61
C LEU A 94 -7.28 -7.96 13.60
N PRO A 95 -7.18 -9.24 13.17
CA PRO A 95 -7.25 -10.37 14.08
C PRO A 95 -6.20 -10.23 15.20
N PRO A 96 -6.58 -10.31 16.49
CA PRO A 96 -5.64 -10.09 17.60
C PRO A 96 -4.43 -11.02 17.58
N VAL A 97 -4.59 -12.24 17.05
CA VAL A 97 -3.48 -13.19 16.88
C VAL A 97 -2.44 -12.69 15.86
N ILE A 98 -2.87 -12.02 14.79
CA ILE A 98 -1.97 -11.41 13.80
C ILE A 98 -1.36 -10.13 14.37
N GLN A 99 -2.14 -9.30 15.07
CA GLN A 99 -1.60 -8.12 15.75
C GLN A 99 -0.43 -8.50 16.68
N ARG A 100 -0.69 -9.41 17.62
CA ARG A 100 0.27 -9.77 18.66
C ARG A 100 1.48 -10.53 18.14
N ASN A 101 1.25 -11.54 17.29
CA ASN A 101 2.32 -12.47 16.91
C ASN A 101 3.08 -12.06 15.64
N MET A 102 2.69 -10.94 15.02
CA MET A 102 3.32 -10.45 13.80
C MET A 102 3.58 -8.95 13.82
N LEU A 103 2.54 -8.10 13.92
CA LEU A 103 2.72 -6.64 13.91
C LEU A 103 3.54 -6.18 15.11
N GLU A 104 3.28 -6.75 16.28
CA GLU A 104 3.97 -6.44 17.54
C GLU A 104 5.15 -7.38 17.84
N ASN A 105 5.57 -8.19 16.85
CA ASN A 105 6.63 -9.19 17.02
C ASN A 105 7.92 -8.78 16.28
N PRO A 106 9.03 -8.48 17.00
CA PRO A 106 10.29 -8.08 16.36
C PRO A 106 10.87 -9.15 15.44
N GLY A 107 10.56 -10.43 15.63
CA GLY A 107 10.96 -11.51 14.70
C GLY A 107 10.41 -11.34 13.29
N TRP A 108 9.34 -10.56 13.12
CA TRP A 108 8.73 -10.26 11.81
C TRP A 108 9.11 -8.89 11.24
N TYR A 109 9.25 -7.85 12.08
CA TYR A 109 9.44 -6.48 11.60
C TYR A 109 10.88 -5.97 11.61
N THR A 110 11.83 -6.69 12.24
CA THR A 110 13.24 -6.24 12.30
C THR A 110 14.06 -6.63 11.07
N ALA A 111 13.70 -7.73 10.41
CA ALA A 111 14.38 -8.17 9.20
C ALA A 111 14.03 -7.26 8.01
N TYR A 112 14.99 -7.09 7.10
CA TYR A 112 14.81 -6.31 5.88
C TYR A 112 14.50 -7.20 4.66
N THR A 113 14.64 -6.63 3.46
CA THR A 113 14.48 -7.29 2.17
C THR A 113 15.14 -8.68 2.17
N PRO A 114 14.45 -9.74 1.69
CA PRO A 114 14.95 -11.12 1.71
C PRO A 114 16.03 -11.38 0.64
N TYR A 115 17.13 -10.63 0.67
CA TYR A 115 18.28 -10.78 -0.24
C TYR A 115 18.99 -12.12 -0.07
N GLN A 116 18.99 -12.66 1.15
CA GLN A 116 19.55 -13.98 1.50
C GLN A 116 18.39 -14.99 1.66
N PRO A 117 17.96 -15.66 0.58
CA PRO A 117 16.72 -16.44 0.57
C PRO A 117 16.73 -17.60 1.58
N GLU A 118 17.88 -18.22 1.84
CA GLU A 118 18.07 -19.40 2.69
C GLU A 118 17.64 -19.14 4.14
N VAL A 119 17.87 -17.91 4.63
CA VAL A 119 17.48 -17.45 5.97
C VAL A 119 16.21 -16.58 5.95
N SER A 120 15.44 -16.69 4.86
CA SER A 120 14.28 -15.81 4.61
C SER A 120 13.02 -16.51 4.13
N GLN A 121 13.00 -17.85 4.12
CA GLN A 121 11.90 -18.63 3.54
C GLN A 121 10.53 -18.29 4.15
N GLY A 122 10.41 -18.09 5.46
CA GLY A 122 9.12 -17.80 6.09
C GLY A 122 8.42 -16.53 5.57
N ARG A 123 9.16 -15.42 5.41
CA ARG A 123 8.59 -14.19 4.84
C ARG A 123 8.43 -14.25 3.33
N LEU A 124 9.27 -15.03 2.64
CA LEU A 124 9.10 -15.29 1.20
C LEU A 124 7.82 -16.09 0.94
N GLU A 125 7.50 -17.07 1.78
CA GLU A 125 6.26 -17.85 1.69
C GLU A 125 5.03 -16.99 1.97
N SER A 126 5.07 -16.15 3.00
CA SER A 126 3.96 -15.22 3.28
C SER A 126 3.71 -14.24 2.13
N LEU A 127 4.77 -13.76 1.46
CA LEU A 127 4.67 -12.92 0.25
C LEU A 127 4.17 -13.71 -0.98
N LEU A 128 4.54 -14.98 -1.10
CA LEU A 128 3.99 -15.85 -2.15
C LEU A 128 2.48 -16.07 -1.95
N ASN A 129 2.04 -16.25 -0.70
CA ASN A 129 0.62 -16.30 -0.35
C ASN A 129 -0.11 -14.98 -0.69
N PHE A 130 0.52 -13.83 -0.43
CA PHE A 130 -0.02 -12.53 -0.85
C PHE A 130 -0.20 -12.44 -2.38
N GLN A 131 0.81 -12.89 -3.14
CA GLN A 131 0.72 -12.99 -4.59
C GLN A 131 -0.42 -13.92 -5.00
N GLN A 132 -0.52 -15.12 -4.41
CA GLN A 132 -1.57 -16.09 -4.74
C GLN A 132 -2.97 -15.52 -4.52
N VAL A 133 -3.23 -14.89 -3.37
CA VAL A 133 -4.51 -14.22 -3.08
C VAL A 133 -4.80 -13.13 -4.12
N THR A 134 -3.78 -12.38 -4.53
CA THR A 134 -3.92 -11.37 -5.59
C THR A 134 -4.32 -12.03 -6.92
N LEU A 135 -3.67 -13.14 -7.31
CA LEU A 135 -4.02 -13.86 -8.54
C LEU A 135 -5.45 -14.40 -8.50
N ASP A 136 -5.84 -15.03 -7.40
CA ASP A 136 -7.17 -15.64 -7.23
C ASP A 136 -8.30 -14.60 -7.33
N LEU A 137 -8.11 -13.42 -6.71
CA LEU A 137 -9.12 -12.36 -6.68
C LEU A 137 -9.15 -11.52 -7.97
N THR A 138 -7.99 -11.29 -8.60
CA THR A 138 -7.91 -10.46 -9.82
C THR A 138 -8.12 -11.26 -11.10
N GLY A 139 -7.91 -12.58 -11.07
CA GLY A 139 -8.01 -13.46 -12.23
C GLY A 139 -6.90 -13.26 -13.26
N LEU A 140 -5.73 -12.76 -12.83
CA LEU A 140 -4.56 -12.50 -13.66
C LEU A 140 -3.42 -13.50 -13.36
N ASP A 141 -2.36 -13.46 -14.16
CA ASP A 141 -1.34 -14.54 -14.20
C ASP A 141 -0.13 -14.28 -13.31
N ILE A 142 0.22 -13.01 -13.06
CA ILE A 142 1.37 -12.64 -12.23
C ILE A 142 1.06 -11.46 -11.32
N ALA A 143 1.59 -11.49 -10.09
CA ALA A 143 1.40 -10.45 -9.08
C ALA A 143 2.75 -10.03 -8.47
N SER A 144 2.85 -8.76 -8.10
CA SER A 144 3.98 -8.23 -7.33
C SER A 144 3.87 -8.57 -5.84
N ALA A 145 5.01 -8.57 -5.14
CA ALA A 145 5.11 -8.68 -3.70
C ALA A 145 4.91 -7.32 -3.01
N SER A 146 3.82 -6.64 -3.36
CA SER A 146 3.39 -5.27 -2.98
C SER A 146 4.03 -4.08 -3.68
N LEU A 147 3.22 -3.01 -3.78
CA LEU A 147 3.61 -1.63 -4.03
C LEU A 147 3.28 -0.74 -2.81
N LEU A 148 3.45 0.59 -2.93
CA LEU A 148 3.39 1.53 -1.81
C LEU A 148 1.98 1.86 -1.33
N ASP A 149 1.07 2.18 -2.26
CA ASP A 149 -0.34 2.49 -2.05
C ASP A 149 -1.09 2.38 -3.39
N GLU A 150 -2.42 2.52 -3.38
CA GLU A 150 -3.24 2.40 -4.59
C GLU A 150 -2.92 3.48 -5.64
N ALA A 151 -2.69 4.71 -5.20
CA ALA A 151 -2.49 5.85 -6.08
C ALA A 151 -1.16 5.73 -6.87
N THR A 152 -0.10 5.31 -6.18
CA THR A 152 1.19 5.00 -6.80
C THR A 152 1.12 3.73 -7.66
N ALA A 153 0.35 2.72 -7.26
CA ALA A 153 0.09 1.54 -8.09
C ALA A 153 -0.62 1.92 -9.40
N ALA A 154 -1.56 2.86 -9.39
CA ALA A 154 -2.20 3.38 -10.60
C ALA A 154 -1.21 4.08 -11.53
N ALA A 155 -0.32 4.90 -10.98
CA ALA A 155 0.73 5.53 -11.78
C ALA A 155 1.71 4.51 -12.37
N GLU A 156 2.05 3.45 -11.63
CA GLU A 156 2.85 2.34 -12.16
C GLU A 156 2.09 1.57 -13.25
N ALA A 157 0.77 1.41 -13.13
CA ALA A 157 -0.07 0.81 -14.18
C ALA A 157 -0.04 1.64 -15.46
N MET A 158 -0.12 2.97 -15.36
CA MET A 158 0.04 3.88 -16.49
C MET A 158 1.43 3.76 -17.14
N ALA A 159 2.50 3.81 -16.35
CA ALA A 159 3.88 3.69 -16.86
C ALA A 159 4.12 2.32 -17.53
N MET A 160 3.62 1.25 -16.92
CA MET A 160 3.67 -0.10 -17.47
C MET A 160 2.87 -0.22 -18.76
N ALA A 161 1.65 0.34 -18.80
CA ALA A 161 0.81 0.38 -20.00
C ALA A 161 1.55 1.05 -21.17
N LYS A 162 2.18 2.20 -20.96
CA LYS A 162 3.01 2.85 -21.99
C LYS A 162 4.16 1.95 -22.45
N ARG A 163 4.84 1.28 -21.52
CA ARG A 163 6.00 0.42 -21.79
C ARG A 163 5.66 -0.80 -22.63
N VAL A 164 4.47 -1.39 -22.43
CA VAL A 164 4.02 -2.60 -23.14
C VAL A 164 3.13 -2.29 -24.35
N SER A 165 2.65 -1.05 -24.49
CA SER A 165 1.76 -0.67 -25.59
C SER A 165 2.42 -0.84 -26.96
N LYS A 166 1.64 -1.37 -27.90
CA LYS A 166 2.01 -1.48 -29.32
C LYS A 166 1.70 -0.20 -30.10
N LEU A 167 1.00 0.76 -29.49
CA LEU A 167 0.59 2.02 -30.09
C LEU A 167 1.68 3.09 -29.87
N LYS A 168 2.75 3.03 -30.67
CA LYS A 168 3.97 3.84 -30.45
C LYS A 168 3.72 5.35 -30.42
N ASN A 169 2.77 5.84 -31.22
CA ASN A 169 2.46 7.26 -31.36
C ASN A 169 1.40 7.76 -30.36
N ALA A 170 0.75 6.86 -29.60
CA ALA A 170 -0.26 7.23 -28.62
C ALA A 170 0.40 7.83 -27.38
N ASN A 171 0.08 9.08 -27.03
CA ASN A 171 0.64 9.78 -25.86
C ASN A 171 -0.37 10.01 -24.74
N ARG A 172 -1.65 9.66 -24.96
CA ARG A 172 -2.71 9.93 -24.02
C ARG A 172 -3.00 8.71 -23.14
N PHE A 173 -3.26 8.96 -21.87
CA PHE A 173 -3.79 8.00 -20.91
C PHE A 173 -5.19 8.45 -20.50
N PHE A 174 -6.17 7.56 -20.60
CA PHE A 174 -7.54 7.87 -20.21
C PHE A 174 -7.80 7.37 -18.79
N VAL A 175 -8.46 8.16 -17.96
CA VAL A 175 -8.84 7.81 -16.59
C VAL A 175 -10.35 8.02 -16.46
N ALA A 176 -11.08 7.01 -16.01
CA ALA A 176 -12.51 7.15 -15.74
C ALA A 176 -12.77 8.18 -14.63
N ALA A 177 -13.81 9.00 -14.81
CA ALA A 177 -14.12 10.13 -13.92
C ALA A 177 -14.47 9.73 -12.48
N ASP A 178 -14.82 8.47 -12.26
CA ASP A 178 -15.20 7.91 -10.96
C ASP A 178 -14.04 7.21 -10.23
N VAL A 179 -12.81 7.29 -10.77
CA VAL A 179 -11.60 6.88 -10.03
C VAL A 179 -11.43 7.73 -8.77
N HIS A 180 -10.90 7.16 -7.69
CA HIS A 180 -10.64 7.91 -6.46
C HIS A 180 -9.80 9.17 -6.73
N PRO A 181 -10.16 10.33 -6.14
CA PRO A 181 -9.53 11.61 -6.51
C PRO A 181 -8.03 11.64 -6.20
N GLN A 182 -7.59 11.06 -5.08
CA GLN A 182 -6.16 10.96 -4.76
C GLN A 182 -5.39 10.04 -5.74
N THR A 183 -6.07 9.04 -6.30
CA THR A 183 -5.50 8.16 -7.33
C THR A 183 -5.29 8.94 -8.63
N LEU A 184 -6.29 9.74 -9.03
CA LEU A 184 -6.19 10.64 -10.18
C LEU A 184 -5.06 11.68 -10.02
N ASP A 185 -4.94 12.29 -8.84
CA ASP A 185 -3.91 13.32 -8.59
C ASP A 185 -2.48 12.77 -8.72
N VAL A 186 -2.22 11.57 -8.19
CA VAL A 186 -0.91 10.92 -8.33
C VAL A 186 -0.65 10.49 -9.77
N VAL A 187 -1.67 9.98 -10.48
CA VAL A 187 -1.55 9.64 -11.91
C VAL A 187 -1.20 10.87 -12.74
N ARG A 188 -1.89 12.01 -12.52
CA ARG A 188 -1.60 13.28 -13.21
C ARG A 188 -0.19 13.77 -12.92
N THR A 189 0.21 13.77 -11.66
CA THR A 189 1.56 14.20 -11.23
C THR A 189 2.64 13.36 -11.92
N ARG A 190 2.44 12.03 -12.00
CA ARG A 190 3.39 11.14 -12.68
C ARG A 190 3.35 11.30 -14.19
N ALA A 191 2.17 11.50 -14.78
CA ALA A 191 2.01 11.71 -16.22
C ALA A 191 2.78 12.94 -16.69
N GLU A 192 2.70 14.05 -15.94
CA GLU A 192 3.47 15.27 -16.19
C GLU A 192 4.97 15.00 -16.28
N THR A 193 5.53 14.24 -15.32
CA THR A 193 6.97 13.90 -15.32
C THR A 193 7.39 13.00 -16.50
N PHE A 194 6.45 12.26 -17.10
CA PHE A 194 6.70 11.43 -18.27
C PHE A 194 6.34 12.12 -19.60
N GLY A 195 5.69 13.29 -19.55
CA GLY A 195 5.15 13.99 -20.71
C GLY A 195 3.93 13.30 -21.34
N PHE A 196 3.12 12.59 -20.56
CA PHE A 196 1.86 11.98 -21.02
C PHE A 196 0.68 12.93 -20.80
N ASP A 197 -0.27 12.92 -21.74
CA ASP A 197 -1.53 13.67 -21.56
C ASP A 197 -2.55 12.80 -20.83
N VAL A 198 -3.27 13.36 -19.85
CA VAL A 198 -4.32 12.64 -19.13
C VAL A 198 -5.70 13.18 -19.52
N ILE A 199 -6.56 12.29 -20.02
CA ILE A 199 -7.98 12.57 -20.26
C ILE A 199 -8.78 12.01 -19.09
N VAL A 200 -9.74 12.78 -18.59
CA VAL A 200 -10.69 12.34 -17.55
C VAL A 200 -12.10 12.56 -18.04
N ASP A 201 -12.86 11.47 -18.19
CA ASP A 201 -14.27 11.52 -18.58
C ASP A 201 -14.99 10.20 -18.22
N ASP A 202 -16.27 10.08 -18.54
CA ASP A 202 -17.03 8.84 -18.39
C ASP A 202 -16.37 7.69 -19.15
N ALA A 203 -16.31 6.50 -18.53
CA ALA A 203 -15.50 5.37 -19.03
C ALA A 203 -15.76 5.02 -20.51
N GLU A 204 -17.01 5.05 -20.96
CA GLU A 204 -17.39 4.72 -22.35
C GLU A 204 -16.79 5.69 -23.39
N LYS A 205 -16.55 6.95 -23.02
CA LYS A 205 -15.93 7.94 -23.92
C LYS A 205 -14.47 7.67 -24.22
N ALA A 206 -13.84 6.71 -23.53
CA ALA A 206 -12.52 6.23 -23.94
C ALA A 206 -12.49 5.75 -25.40
N LEU A 207 -13.64 5.29 -25.93
CA LEU A 207 -13.78 4.86 -27.33
C LEU A 207 -13.70 6.01 -28.34
N ASP A 208 -13.99 7.24 -27.92
CA ASP A 208 -13.96 8.43 -28.79
C ASP A 208 -12.52 8.88 -29.12
N HIS A 209 -11.53 8.39 -28.37
CA HIS A 209 -10.14 8.78 -28.51
C HIS A 209 -9.32 7.68 -29.20
N GLN A 210 -8.62 8.02 -30.29
CA GLN A 210 -7.82 7.06 -31.07
C GLN A 210 -6.35 6.98 -30.64
N ASP A 211 -5.86 7.98 -29.88
CA ASP A 211 -4.46 8.17 -29.50
C ASP A 211 -4.17 7.82 -28.03
N VAL A 212 -4.99 6.94 -27.46
CA VAL A 212 -4.88 6.45 -26.08
C VAL A 212 -4.04 5.18 -26.04
N PHE A 213 -2.96 5.18 -25.25
CA PHE A 213 -2.12 3.98 -25.08
C PHE A 213 -2.64 3.05 -23.97
N GLY A 214 -3.38 3.60 -23.01
CA GLY A 214 -3.97 2.85 -21.91
C GLY A 214 -5.12 3.57 -21.24
N VAL A 215 -5.95 2.79 -20.56
CA VAL A 215 -7.15 3.25 -19.84
C VAL A 215 -7.06 2.77 -18.39
N LEU A 216 -7.42 3.64 -17.45
CA LEU A 216 -7.64 3.33 -16.05
C LEU A 216 -9.14 3.40 -15.73
N LEU A 217 -9.70 2.27 -15.31
CA LEU A 217 -11.07 2.13 -14.82
C LEU A 217 -11.06 1.82 -13.33
N GLN A 218 -12.19 2.01 -12.65
CA GLN A 218 -12.39 1.59 -11.28
C GLN A 218 -13.63 0.69 -11.18
N GLN A 219 -13.47 -0.55 -10.71
CA GLN A 219 -14.55 -1.55 -10.76
C GLN A 219 -15.74 -1.17 -9.87
N VAL A 220 -15.44 -0.68 -8.66
CA VAL A 220 -16.42 -0.06 -7.76
C VAL A 220 -16.04 1.41 -7.66
N GLY A 221 -16.75 2.25 -8.41
CA GLY A 221 -16.46 3.68 -8.53
C GLY A 221 -16.42 4.38 -7.18
N THR A 222 -15.78 5.55 -7.12
CA THR A 222 -15.61 6.31 -5.87
C THR A 222 -16.93 6.73 -5.20
N THR A 223 -18.05 6.65 -5.94
CA THR A 223 -19.40 6.92 -5.45
C THR A 223 -20.22 5.65 -5.19
N GLY A 224 -19.62 4.47 -5.38
CA GLY A 224 -20.17 3.17 -5.04
C GLY A 224 -20.77 2.36 -6.19
N GLU A 225 -20.80 2.89 -7.42
CA GLU A 225 -21.33 2.17 -8.58
C GLU A 225 -20.46 0.95 -8.91
N VAL A 226 -21.10 -0.22 -9.07
CA VAL A 226 -20.43 -1.43 -9.56
C VAL A 226 -20.56 -1.50 -11.08
N HIS A 227 -19.43 -1.60 -11.77
CA HIS A 227 -19.41 -1.62 -13.23
C HIS A 227 -19.09 -3.02 -13.79
N ASP A 228 -19.78 -3.40 -14.87
CA ASP A 228 -19.36 -4.48 -15.76
C ASP A 228 -18.72 -3.88 -17.02
N TYR A 229 -17.39 -3.91 -17.07
CA TYR A 229 -16.63 -3.34 -18.18
C TYR A 229 -16.31 -4.35 -19.29
N SER A 230 -16.89 -5.57 -19.27
CA SER A 230 -16.54 -6.64 -20.20
C SER A 230 -16.60 -6.19 -21.67
N LYS A 231 -17.66 -5.47 -22.06
CA LYS A 231 -17.82 -4.94 -23.41
C LYS A 231 -16.80 -3.84 -23.73
N LEU A 232 -16.70 -2.82 -22.88
CA LEU A 232 -15.77 -1.70 -23.06
C LEU A 232 -14.31 -2.19 -23.17
N ILE A 233 -13.92 -3.13 -22.31
CA ILE A 233 -12.59 -3.76 -22.34
C ILE A 233 -12.36 -4.50 -23.66
N ALA A 234 -13.35 -5.24 -24.16
CA ALA A 234 -13.23 -5.94 -25.44
C ALA A 234 -13.00 -4.97 -26.61
N ASP A 235 -13.76 -3.87 -26.66
CA ASP A 235 -13.66 -2.84 -27.70
C ASP A 235 -12.31 -2.11 -27.66
N LEU A 236 -11.83 -1.74 -26.46
CA LEU A 236 -10.51 -1.13 -26.26
C LEU A 236 -9.37 -2.07 -26.67
N LYS A 237 -9.48 -3.35 -26.33
CA LYS A 237 -8.45 -4.34 -26.65
C LYS A 237 -8.41 -4.69 -28.13
N ALA A 238 -9.54 -4.65 -28.84
CA ALA A 238 -9.56 -4.76 -30.31
C ALA A 238 -8.67 -3.68 -30.96
N ARG A 239 -8.54 -2.53 -30.30
CA ARG A 239 -7.65 -1.42 -30.71
C ARG A 239 -6.24 -1.47 -30.09
N LYS A 240 -5.90 -2.54 -29.37
CA LYS A 240 -4.60 -2.75 -28.68
C LYS A 240 -4.32 -1.73 -27.56
N VAL A 241 -5.35 -1.11 -26.99
CA VAL A 241 -5.24 -0.26 -25.80
C VAL A 241 -5.07 -1.15 -24.56
N ILE A 242 -4.14 -0.79 -23.68
CA ILE A 242 -3.93 -1.53 -22.42
C ILE A 242 -4.95 -1.10 -21.38
N VAL A 243 -5.70 -2.03 -20.79
CA VAL A 243 -6.73 -1.69 -19.80
C VAL A 243 -6.29 -2.08 -18.38
N SER A 244 -6.25 -1.08 -17.51
CA SER A 244 -5.98 -1.23 -16.08
C SER A 244 -7.23 -0.97 -15.26
N VAL A 245 -7.45 -1.76 -14.20
CA VAL A 245 -8.62 -1.65 -13.33
C VAL A 245 -8.18 -1.55 -11.87
N ALA A 246 -8.56 -0.46 -11.21
CA ALA A 246 -8.52 -0.34 -9.75
C ALA A 246 -9.67 -1.17 -9.15
N ALA A 247 -9.37 -2.02 -8.17
CA ALA A 247 -10.34 -2.93 -7.56
C ALA A 247 -10.13 -3.06 -6.03
N ASP A 248 -11.18 -3.46 -5.32
CA ASP A 248 -11.17 -3.69 -3.88
C ASP A 248 -11.14 -5.19 -3.58
N PHE A 249 -10.15 -5.65 -2.82
CA PHE A 249 -10.00 -7.06 -2.43
C PHE A 249 -11.26 -7.67 -1.79
N MET A 250 -11.95 -6.94 -0.93
CA MET A 250 -13.17 -7.40 -0.27
C MET A 250 -14.35 -7.47 -1.24
N ALA A 251 -14.48 -6.51 -2.15
CA ALA A 251 -15.49 -6.55 -3.21
C ALA A 251 -15.27 -7.73 -4.17
N LEU A 252 -14.01 -7.99 -4.55
CA LEU A 252 -13.60 -9.10 -5.44
C LEU A 252 -13.90 -10.49 -4.87
N VAL A 253 -14.17 -10.62 -3.58
CA VAL A 253 -14.66 -11.89 -3.00
C VAL A 253 -16.03 -12.28 -3.57
N LEU A 254 -16.85 -11.31 -3.97
CA LEU A 254 -18.20 -11.53 -4.51
C LEU A 254 -18.32 -11.18 -6.00
N LEU A 255 -17.58 -10.18 -6.47
CA LEU A 255 -17.66 -9.70 -7.85
C LEU A 255 -16.83 -10.54 -8.82
N THR A 256 -17.22 -10.50 -10.09
CA THR A 256 -16.41 -11.08 -11.16
C THR A 256 -15.05 -10.39 -11.22
N ALA A 257 -13.98 -11.18 -11.14
CA ALA A 257 -12.62 -10.68 -11.22
C ALA A 257 -12.36 -9.91 -12.55
N PRO A 258 -11.73 -8.71 -12.53
CA PRO A 258 -11.53 -7.91 -13.74
C PRO A 258 -10.67 -8.61 -14.82
N GLY A 259 -9.75 -9.51 -14.43
CA GLY A 259 -9.03 -10.34 -15.39
C GLY A 259 -9.95 -11.24 -16.23
N LYS A 260 -11.06 -11.72 -15.65
CA LYS A 260 -12.10 -12.48 -16.37
C LYS A 260 -12.96 -11.59 -17.29
N GLN A 261 -13.06 -10.30 -16.98
CA GLN A 261 -13.65 -9.28 -17.88
C GLN A 261 -12.67 -8.87 -19.00
N GLY A 262 -11.41 -9.32 -18.92
CA GLY A 262 -10.40 -9.15 -19.97
C GLY A 262 -9.32 -8.11 -19.68
N ALA A 263 -9.30 -7.51 -18.49
CA ALA A 263 -8.32 -6.51 -18.08
C ALA A 263 -6.86 -7.01 -18.25
N ASP A 264 -5.95 -6.08 -18.46
CA ASP A 264 -4.52 -6.35 -18.65
C ASP A 264 -3.72 -6.22 -17.34
N ILE A 265 -4.15 -5.27 -16.50
CA ILE A 265 -3.54 -4.92 -15.21
C ILE A 265 -4.67 -4.72 -14.19
N VAL A 266 -4.52 -5.24 -12.97
CA VAL A 266 -5.45 -5.00 -11.86
C VAL A 266 -4.65 -4.66 -10.61
N PHE A 267 -5.05 -3.61 -9.91
CA PHE A 267 -4.37 -3.14 -8.72
C PHE A 267 -5.36 -2.56 -7.71
N GLY A 268 -4.88 -2.26 -6.51
CA GLY A 268 -5.67 -1.64 -5.46
C GLY A 268 -4.99 -1.75 -4.10
N SER A 269 -5.67 -1.28 -3.06
CA SER A 269 -5.20 -1.45 -1.68
C SER A 269 -5.61 -2.80 -1.09
N ALA A 270 -4.66 -3.49 -0.42
CA ALA A 270 -4.96 -4.66 0.40
C ALA A 270 -5.33 -4.30 1.85
N GLN A 271 -5.52 -3.01 2.17
CA GLN A 271 -5.77 -2.51 3.53
C GLN A 271 -6.92 -3.27 4.23
N ARG A 272 -7.99 -3.54 3.47
CA ARG A 272 -9.21 -4.16 4.03
C ARG A 272 -9.02 -5.61 4.49
N PHE A 273 -7.89 -6.24 4.15
CA PHE A 273 -7.50 -7.54 4.66
C PHE A 273 -6.74 -7.37 5.99
N GLY A 274 -7.43 -6.79 6.97
CA GLY A 274 -6.98 -6.75 8.36
C GLY A 274 -5.94 -5.68 8.72
N VAL A 275 -5.57 -4.75 7.84
CA VAL A 275 -4.59 -3.69 8.18
C VAL A 275 -5.32 -2.43 8.67
N PRO A 276 -5.00 -1.86 9.85
CA PRO A 276 -5.67 -0.63 10.33
C PRO A 276 -5.52 0.56 9.37
N MET A 277 -6.49 1.48 9.35
CA MET A 277 -6.46 2.65 8.44
C MET A 277 -5.22 3.55 8.61
N GLY A 278 -4.62 3.58 9.80
CA GLY A 278 -3.31 4.22 10.03
C GLY A 278 -3.23 5.72 9.67
N TYR A 279 -4.38 6.41 9.58
CA TYR A 279 -4.45 7.79 9.08
C TYR A 279 -3.72 7.99 7.72
N GLY A 280 -3.80 6.98 6.85
CA GLY A 280 -3.23 6.98 5.50
C GLY A 280 -2.34 5.77 5.20
N GLY A 281 -1.76 5.13 6.22
CA GLY A 281 -0.90 3.97 6.01
C GLY A 281 -0.13 3.51 7.25
N PRO A 282 0.81 2.56 7.10
CA PRO A 282 1.18 1.92 5.84
C PRO A 282 0.19 0.83 5.39
N HIS A 283 -0.02 0.66 4.08
CA HIS A 283 -0.83 -0.41 3.48
C HIS A 283 -0.14 -0.97 2.25
N ALA A 284 -0.14 -2.29 2.06
CA ALA A 284 0.33 -2.86 0.81
C ALA A 284 -0.68 -2.65 -0.31
N ALA A 285 -0.24 -2.07 -1.41
CA ALA A 285 -0.99 -2.15 -2.66
C ALA A 285 -0.69 -3.47 -3.36
N PHE A 286 -1.73 -4.15 -3.84
CA PHE A 286 -1.58 -5.28 -4.73
C PHE A 286 -1.50 -4.79 -6.17
N PHE A 287 -0.80 -5.54 -7.01
CA PHE A 287 -0.64 -5.22 -8.43
C PHE A 287 -0.41 -6.52 -9.20
N ALA A 288 -1.32 -6.83 -10.11
CA ALA A 288 -1.27 -8.00 -10.97
C ALA A 288 -1.40 -7.62 -12.44
N ALA A 289 -0.83 -8.46 -13.31
CA ALA A 289 -0.86 -8.30 -14.75
C ALA A 289 -0.91 -9.67 -15.45
N LYS A 290 -1.12 -9.65 -16.77
CA LYS A 290 -0.93 -10.85 -17.60
C LYS A 290 0.53 -11.31 -17.65
N ASP A 291 0.74 -12.60 -17.86
CA ASP A 291 2.09 -13.21 -17.90
C ASP A 291 2.97 -12.58 -18.99
N GLU A 292 2.38 -12.22 -20.14
CA GLU A 292 3.11 -11.56 -21.25
C GLU A 292 3.78 -10.24 -20.82
N PHE A 293 3.28 -9.59 -19.77
CA PHE A 293 3.83 -8.33 -19.25
C PHE A 293 4.81 -8.50 -18.09
N LYS A 294 5.15 -9.73 -17.67
CA LYS A 294 6.01 -9.99 -16.49
C LYS A 294 7.35 -9.29 -16.51
N ARG A 295 7.93 -9.04 -17.68
CA ARG A 295 9.21 -8.32 -17.84
C ARG A 295 9.09 -6.81 -17.56
N SER A 296 7.88 -6.27 -17.61
CA SER A 296 7.57 -4.85 -17.36
C SER A 296 7.01 -4.60 -15.96
N MET A 297 6.74 -5.66 -15.18
CA MET A 297 6.20 -5.55 -13.82
C MET A 297 7.07 -4.63 -12.94
N PRO A 298 6.46 -3.71 -12.17
CA PRO A 298 7.12 -2.97 -11.12
C PRO A 298 7.31 -3.85 -9.88
N GLY A 299 8.22 -3.43 -8.99
CA GLY A 299 8.41 -4.09 -7.70
C GLY A 299 8.99 -5.51 -7.74
N ARG A 300 9.05 -6.10 -6.56
CA ARG A 300 9.59 -7.44 -6.32
C ARG A 300 8.55 -8.50 -6.71
N ILE A 301 9.03 -9.68 -7.09
CA ILE A 301 8.19 -10.85 -7.35
C ILE A 301 8.87 -12.04 -6.69
N ILE A 302 8.12 -12.79 -5.88
CA ILE A 302 8.57 -14.05 -5.29
C ILE A 302 8.28 -15.17 -6.27
N GLY A 303 9.28 -16.00 -6.53
CA GLY A 303 9.17 -17.17 -7.39
C GLY A 303 9.60 -18.45 -6.68
N VAL A 304 9.00 -19.55 -7.11
CA VAL A 304 9.38 -20.90 -6.71
C VAL A 304 10.60 -21.34 -7.54
N SER A 305 11.58 -21.93 -6.87
CA SER A 305 12.85 -22.42 -7.40
C SER A 305 13.20 -23.75 -6.74
N LYS A 306 14.43 -24.23 -6.98
CA LYS A 306 15.01 -25.36 -6.27
C LYS A 306 16.30 -24.95 -5.54
N ASP A 307 16.59 -25.59 -4.41
CA ASP A 307 17.87 -25.49 -3.71
C ASP A 307 18.93 -26.43 -4.33
N ALA A 308 20.14 -26.47 -3.75
CA ALA A 308 21.23 -27.31 -4.22
C ALA A 308 20.97 -28.83 -4.07
N ALA A 309 20.04 -29.23 -3.19
CA ALA A 309 19.62 -30.62 -3.01
C ALA A 309 18.41 -30.98 -3.90
N GLY A 310 17.89 -30.03 -4.68
CA GLY A 310 16.74 -30.22 -5.56
C GLY A 310 15.37 -30.01 -4.90
N ASN A 311 15.33 -29.60 -3.63
CA ASN A 311 14.10 -29.33 -2.91
C ASN A 311 13.48 -27.99 -3.37
N THR A 312 12.16 -27.88 -3.28
CA THR A 312 11.45 -26.63 -3.54
C THR A 312 11.90 -25.54 -2.56
N ALA A 313 12.31 -24.38 -3.09
CA ALA A 313 12.72 -23.22 -2.30
C ALA A 313 12.26 -21.91 -2.96
N LEU A 314 12.05 -20.86 -2.17
CA LEU A 314 11.54 -19.57 -2.63
C LEU A 314 12.67 -18.55 -2.75
N ARG A 315 12.55 -17.63 -3.72
CA ARG A 315 13.46 -16.49 -3.86
C ARG A 315 12.80 -15.31 -4.56
N MET A 316 13.45 -14.15 -4.53
CA MET A 316 13.11 -13.07 -5.45
C MET A 316 13.47 -13.45 -6.89
N ALA A 317 12.52 -13.27 -7.81
CA ALA A 317 12.60 -13.64 -9.21
C ALA A 317 12.66 -12.41 -10.13
N MET A 318 13.32 -12.57 -11.27
CA MET A 318 13.46 -11.52 -12.31
C MET A 318 13.98 -10.18 -11.75
N GLN A 319 14.96 -10.23 -10.86
CA GLN A 319 15.50 -9.06 -10.16
C GLN A 319 16.15 -8.04 -11.11
N THR A 320 16.51 -8.45 -12.32
CA THR A 320 17.06 -7.54 -13.34
C THR A 320 16.08 -6.43 -13.73
N ARG A 321 14.79 -6.51 -13.39
CA ARG A 321 13.82 -5.40 -13.57
C ARG A 321 14.04 -4.23 -12.60
N GLU A 322 14.70 -4.48 -11.48
CA GLU A 322 14.72 -3.59 -10.32
C GLU A 322 15.90 -2.59 -10.36
N GLN A 323 15.74 -1.49 -9.61
CA GLN A 323 16.68 -0.36 -9.57
C GLN A 323 18.12 -0.75 -9.21
N HIS A 324 18.33 -1.75 -8.36
CA HIS A 324 19.67 -2.13 -7.89
C HIS A 324 20.51 -2.82 -8.97
N ILE A 325 19.88 -3.28 -10.06
CA ILE A 325 20.56 -3.84 -11.23
C ILE A 325 20.50 -2.88 -12.42
N ARG A 326 19.30 -2.38 -12.77
CA ARG A 326 19.12 -1.58 -13.99
C ARG A 326 19.15 -0.07 -13.80
N ARG A 327 19.19 0.43 -12.56
CA ARG A 327 19.27 1.85 -12.23
C ARG A 327 18.21 2.66 -12.98
N GLU A 328 18.59 3.65 -13.76
CA GLU A 328 17.69 4.49 -14.57
C GLU A 328 16.90 3.72 -15.63
N LYS A 329 17.34 2.53 -16.02
CA LYS A 329 16.64 1.65 -16.97
C LYS A 329 15.70 0.65 -16.28
N ALA A 330 15.56 0.71 -14.96
CA ALA A 330 14.63 -0.14 -14.22
C ALA A 330 13.17 0.20 -14.57
N ASN A 331 12.26 -0.73 -14.26
CA ASN A 331 10.84 -0.53 -14.57
C ASN A 331 10.17 0.50 -13.64
N SER A 332 10.75 0.70 -12.44
CA SER A 332 10.29 1.61 -11.39
C SER A 332 11.47 1.95 -10.47
N ASN A 333 11.37 3.05 -9.75
CA ASN A 333 12.34 3.44 -8.72
C ASN A 333 12.07 2.79 -7.34
N ILE A 334 10.99 2.01 -7.20
CA ILE A 334 10.62 1.36 -5.94
C ILE A 334 11.75 0.45 -5.41
N CYS A 335 12.03 0.54 -4.11
CA CYS A 335 13.04 -0.27 -3.43
C CYS A 335 12.48 -0.90 -2.15
N THR A 336 12.24 -0.06 -1.14
CA THR A 336 11.38 -0.41 0.01
C THR A 336 9.94 -0.40 -0.48
N SER A 337 9.21 -1.47 -0.17
CA SER A 337 7.76 -1.57 -0.39
C SER A 337 7.07 -1.87 0.94
N GLN A 338 5.90 -2.51 0.92
CA GLN A 338 5.04 -2.69 2.09
C GLN A 338 4.97 -4.15 2.54
N VAL A 339 6.13 -4.80 2.63
CA VAL A 339 6.26 -6.25 2.89
C VAL A 339 5.53 -6.69 4.16
N LEU A 340 5.72 -5.99 5.29
CA LEU A 340 5.07 -6.37 6.55
C LEU A 340 3.54 -6.36 6.42
N LEU A 341 2.99 -5.37 5.69
CA LEU A 341 1.55 -5.19 5.53
C LEU A 341 0.95 -6.15 4.50
N ALA A 342 1.70 -6.48 3.44
CA ALA A 342 1.36 -7.56 2.52
C ALA A 342 1.30 -8.91 3.24
N ASN A 343 2.26 -9.17 4.13
CA ASN A 343 2.23 -10.38 4.95
C ASN A 343 1.02 -10.38 5.90
N ILE A 344 0.63 -9.25 6.51
CA ILE A 344 -0.60 -9.16 7.34
C ILE A 344 -1.84 -9.49 6.50
N ALA A 345 -1.96 -8.91 5.30
CA ALA A 345 -3.08 -9.18 4.39
C ALA A 345 -3.13 -10.64 3.92
N SER A 346 -1.96 -11.22 3.67
CA SER A 346 -1.79 -12.65 3.38
C SER A 346 -2.26 -13.52 4.54
N LEU A 347 -1.80 -13.27 5.77
CA LEU A 347 -2.21 -14.04 6.94
C LEU A 347 -3.69 -13.82 7.30
N TYR A 348 -4.26 -12.65 6.99
CA TYR A 348 -5.69 -12.42 7.10
C TYR A 348 -6.49 -13.36 6.19
N ALA A 349 -6.06 -13.50 4.93
CA ALA A 349 -6.67 -14.42 3.99
C ALA A 349 -6.49 -15.88 4.43
N VAL A 350 -5.30 -16.27 4.92
CA VAL A 350 -5.04 -17.62 5.48
C VAL A 350 -5.94 -17.89 6.69
N PHE A 351 -6.07 -16.93 7.61
CA PHE A 351 -6.83 -17.08 8.84
C PHE A 351 -8.33 -17.26 8.59
N HIS A 352 -8.89 -16.52 7.62
CA HIS A 352 -10.32 -16.58 7.32
C HIS A 352 -10.66 -17.67 6.29
N GLY A 353 -9.76 -17.96 5.36
CA GLY A 353 -10.03 -18.80 4.21
C GLY A 353 -11.15 -18.24 3.30
N PRO A 354 -11.43 -18.90 2.17
CA PRO A 354 -12.43 -18.43 1.22
C PRO A 354 -13.84 -18.33 1.83
N ALA A 355 -14.22 -19.27 2.70
CA ALA A 355 -15.53 -19.24 3.35
C ALA A 355 -15.68 -18.07 4.35
N GLY A 356 -14.63 -17.79 5.13
CA GLY A 356 -14.63 -16.67 6.08
C GLY A 356 -14.64 -15.32 5.37
N LEU A 357 -13.81 -15.17 4.33
CA LEU A 357 -13.80 -13.95 3.50
C LEU A 357 -15.17 -13.73 2.83
N LYS A 358 -15.77 -14.77 2.24
CA LYS A 358 -17.11 -14.68 1.64
C LYS A 358 -18.18 -14.30 2.66
N ARG A 359 -18.14 -14.85 3.87
CA ARG A 359 -19.03 -14.46 4.96
C ARG A 359 -18.87 -12.99 5.34
N ILE A 360 -17.64 -12.48 5.42
CA ILE A 360 -17.34 -11.07 5.73
C ILE A 360 -17.89 -10.16 4.63
N ALA A 361 -17.53 -10.42 3.38
CA ALA A 361 -18.00 -9.64 2.22
C ALA A 361 -19.53 -9.63 2.11
N SER A 362 -20.15 -10.81 2.29
CA SER A 362 -21.62 -10.95 2.22
C SER A 362 -22.32 -10.20 3.35
N ARG A 363 -21.73 -10.18 4.56
CA ARG A 363 -22.26 -9.41 5.69
C ARG A 363 -22.15 -7.90 5.44
N ILE A 364 -21.03 -7.43 4.91
CA ILE A 364 -20.82 -6.02 4.56
C ILE A 364 -21.88 -5.59 3.54
N HIS A 365 -22.01 -6.34 2.44
CA HIS A 365 -22.99 -6.06 1.40
C HIS A 365 -24.43 -6.09 1.94
N ARG A 366 -24.79 -7.11 2.72
CA ARG A 366 -26.13 -7.21 3.34
C ARG A 366 -26.47 -6.02 4.25
N LEU A 367 -25.52 -5.53 5.04
CA LEU A 367 -25.74 -4.36 5.90
C LEU A 367 -25.94 -3.09 5.05
N THR A 368 -25.23 -2.99 3.93
CA THR A 368 -25.37 -1.91 2.96
C THR A 368 -26.75 -1.95 2.30
N ASP A 369 -27.24 -3.13 1.90
CA ASP A 369 -28.60 -3.30 1.38
C ASP A 369 -29.68 -2.92 2.38
N ILE A 370 -29.52 -3.30 3.65
CA ILE A 370 -30.45 -2.92 4.72
C ILE A 370 -30.50 -1.39 4.88
N LEU A 371 -29.34 -0.73 4.81
CA LEU A 371 -29.26 0.73 4.85
C LEU A 371 -29.95 1.34 3.62
N ALA A 372 -29.64 0.85 2.42
CA ALA A 372 -30.23 1.31 1.16
C ALA A 372 -31.77 1.22 1.18
N ASP A 373 -32.32 0.05 1.53
CA ASP A 373 -33.77 -0.18 1.65
C ASP A 373 -34.41 0.76 2.69
N GLY A 374 -33.76 0.95 3.84
CA GLY A 374 -34.22 1.88 4.86
C GLY A 374 -34.28 3.34 4.38
N LEU A 375 -33.27 3.78 3.63
CA LEU A 375 -33.22 5.13 3.05
C LEU A 375 -34.30 5.32 1.97
N GLN A 376 -34.46 4.35 1.07
CA GLN A 376 -35.47 4.39 0.00
C GLN A 376 -36.90 4.38 0.55
N LYS A 377 -37.19 3.59 1.59
CA LYS A 377 -38.49 3.60 2.31
C LYS A 377 -38.80 4.94 2.97
N LYS A 378 -37.79 5.78 3.21
CA LYS A 378 -37.93 7.15 3.70
C LYS A 378 -37.95 8.19 2.58
N GLY A 379 -38.05 7.77 1.32
CA GLY A 379 -38.17 8.63 0.15
C GLY A 379 -36.84 9.20 -0.34
N LEU A 380 -35.70 8.74 0.17
CA LEU A 380 -34.40 9.17 -0.34
C LEU A 380 -34.04 8.42 -1.62
N LYS A 381 -33.40 9.12 -2.55
CA LYS A 381 -32.96 8.56 -3.83
C LYS A 381 -31.49 8.13 -3.73
N LEU A 382 -31.24 6.86 -4.07
CA LEU A 382 -29.88 6.38 -4.30
C LEU A 382 -29.50 6.67 -5.75
N ARG A 383 -28.27 7.14 -5.98
CA ARG A 383 -27.78 7.44 -7.32
C ARG A 383 -27.56 6.17 -8.15
N HIS A 384 -27.17 5.09 -7.48
CA HIS A 384 -26.75 3.84 -8.09
C HIS A 384 -27.65 2.68 -7.65
N VAL A 385 -27.93 1.78 -8.58
CA VAL A 385 -28.74 0.56 -8.34
C VAL A 385 -27.85 -0.61 -7.92
N HIS A 386 -26.61 -0.66 -8.42
CA HIS A 386 -25.64 -1.71 -8.12
C HIS A 386 -24.48 -1.11 -7.33
N TYR A 387 -24.22 -1.67 -6.16
CA TYR A 387 -23.16 -1.26 -5.25
C TYR A 387 -22.68 -2.46 -4.43
N PHE A 388 -21.45 -2.40 -3.92
CA PHE A 388 -20.96 -3.38 -2.95
C PHE A 388 -21.25 -2.92 -1.51
N ASP A 389 -20.59 -1.86 -1.06
CA ASP A 389 -20.65 -1.38 0.32
C ASP A 389 -20.74 0.15 0.47
N THR A 390 -20.87 0.84 -0.65
CA THR A 390 -20.81 2.30 -0.73
C THR A 390 -22.09 2.81 -1.40
N LEU A 391 -22.76 3.78 -0.77
CA LEU A 391 -23.98 4.39 -1.29
C LEU A 391 -23.75 5.88 -1.56
N CYS A 392 -24.17 6.35 -2.74
CA CYS A 392 -24.34 7.77 -3.01
C CYS A 392 -25.82 8.12 -2.90
N VAL A 393 -26.16 8.99 -1.95
CA VAL A 393 -27.55 9.32 -1.58
C VAL A 393 -27.80 10.80 -1.89
N ASP A 394 -28.83 11.08 -2.68
CA ASP A 394 -29.27 12.44 -2.92
C ASP A 394 -30.12 12.92 -1.72
N VAL A 395 -29.74 14.07 -1.15
CA VAL A 395 -30.41 14.66 0.02
C VAL A 395 -30.74 16.12 -0.25
N ALA A 396 -31.87 16.59 0.27
CA ALA A 396 -32.30 17.97 0.09
C ALA A 396 -31.41 18.98 0.83
N ASP A 397 -30.93 18.61 2.03
CA ASP A 397 -30.05 19.43 2.87
C ASP A 397 -28.86 18.61 3.37
N LYS A 398 -27.75 18.71 2.63
CA LYS A 398 -26.48 18.05 2.98
C LYS A 398 -25.90 18.57 4.29
N ALA A 399 -26.01 19.88 4.57
CA ALA A 399 -25.42 20.47 5.76
C ALA A 399 -26.10 19.95 7.03
N ALA A 400 -27.43 19.86 7.03
CA ALA A 400 -28.18 19.30 8.16
C ALA A 400 -27.88 17.80 8.38
N VAL A 401 -27.65 17.02 7.31
CA VAL A 401 -27.23 15.61 7.44
C VAL A 401 -25.85 15.52 8.10
N LEU A 402 -24.88 16.32 7.62
CA LEU A 402 -23.52 16.32 8.17
C LEU A 402 -23.49 16.77 9.63
N ALA A 403 -24.27 17.79 10.00
CA ALA A 403 -24.36 18.24 11.40
C ALA A 403 -24.89 17.14 12.33
N ARG A 404 -25.90 16.37 11.89
CA ARG A 404 -26.39 15.21 12.66
C ARG A 404 -25.36 14.08 12.74
N ALA A 405 -24.62 13.82 11.66
CA ALA A 405 -23.56 12.81 11.64
C ALA A 405 -22.41 13.18 12.58
N GLU A 406 -21.97 14.45 12.57
CA GLU A 406 -20.92 14.96 13.46
C GLU A 406 -21.33 14.87 14.94
N ALA A 407 -22.58 15.23 15.26
CA ALA A 407 -23.12 15.10 16.61
C ALA A 407 -23.14 13.64 17.11
N LEU A 408 -23.23 12.67 16.19
CA LEU A 408 -23.17 11.23 16.47
C LEU A 408 -21.76 10.62 16.31
N GLN A 409 -20.76 11.45 15.98
CA GLN A 409 -19.37 11.04 15.72
C GLN A 409 -19.25 9.96 14.62
N ILE A 410 -19.99 10.14 13.52
CA ILE A 410 -19.97 9.28 12.32
C ILE A 410 -19.25 10.00 11.19
#